data_AF-A0A1R1PIT8-F1
#
_entry.id   AF-A0A1R1PIT8-F1
#
_cell.length_a   1.000
_cell.length_b   1.000
_cell.length_c   1.000
_cell.angle_alpha   90.00
_cell.angle_beta   90.00
_cell.angle_gamma   90.00
#
_symmetry.space_group_name_H-M   'P 1'
#
loop_
_entity.id
_entity.type
_entity.pdbx_description
1 polymer ?
#
loop_
_entity_poly.entity_id
_entity_poly.type
_entity_poly.pdbx_seq_one_letter_code
_entity_poly.pdbx_strand_id
1 'polypeptide(L)'
;MKALATVPPSSVSTSSTTPIGTTQQSGEEIGVQQQGNIMQTLSRPFDKARSGFVISEGCGILVLEELEHYKKRISEMKANNEIGSDNADHQIYAELVGYGLSSDASHITLPSRDGVGAKLVMQRAMADAGISDPGCVDYINAHATSTPKGDEIEHKAINTIFFNNNSDTDSTNSKGRDRDLFVSSNKSQIGHLLGAAGAVESIFTVLSVHHDKVPGTLNLEEFDENVQMLCKFPRRGYHQEQKQEQKQDQEQKQDQSFCMDTEINYALCNSFGFGGTNASLLFSKFRE
;
A
#
# COMPACT_ATOMS: atom_id res chain seq x y z
N MET A 1 13.42 8.43 13.09
CA MET A 1 14.59 7.64 12.62
C MET A 1 14.33 7.37 11.16
N LYS A 2 15.04 8.04 10.24
CA LYS A 2 14.77 7.94 8.81
C LYS A 2 15.63 6.84 8.20
N ALA A 3 15.02 5.86 7.54
CA ALA A 3 15.71 4.64 7.13
C ALA A 3 15.46 4.31 5.65
N LEU A 4 16.51 3.88 4.93
CA LEU A 4 16.51 3.74 3.47
C LEU A 4 16.13 2.34 2.99
N ALA A 5 15.84 2.12 1.72
CA ALA A 5 15.58 0.79 1.17
C ALA A 5 16.59 0.53 0.07
N THR A 6 17.60 -0.32 0.27
CA THR A 6 18.51 -0.75 -0.81
C THR A 6 18.41 -2.26 -1.07
N VAL A 7 18.67 -2.68 -2.31
CA VAL A 7 18.75 -4.08 -2.72
C VAL A 7 20.23 -4.47 -2.72
N PRO A 8 20.65 -5.54 -2.02
CA PRO A 8 22.06 -5.88 -1.91
C PRO A 8 22.61 -6.55 -3.18
N PRO A 9 23.90 -6.37 -3.51
CA PRO A 9 24.60 -7.27 -4.40
C PRO A 9 24.80 -8.63 -3.72
N SER A 10 24.82 -9.68 -4.54
CA SER A 10 24.81 -11.09 -4.13
C SER A 10 25.85 -11.46 -3.07
N SER A 11 25.43 -11.78 -1.84
CA SER A 11 25.80 -13.00 -1.09
C SER A 11 25.36 -12.97 0.39
N VAL A 12 25.03 -14.18 0.88
CA VAL A 12 24.78 -14.64 2.26
C VAL A 12 23.41 -14.28 2.87
N SER A 13 22.61 -15.34 2.98
CA SER A 13 21.27 -15.43 3.57
C SER A 13 21.27 -15.35 5.09
N THR A 14 20.31 -14.59 5.64
CA THR A 14 19.69 -14.89 6.93
C THR A 14 18.17 -14.83 6.77
N SER A 15 17.56 -16.00 6.63
CA SER A 15 16.11 -16.18 6.60
C SER A 15 15.55 -16.12 8.02
N SER A 16 14.66 -15.18 8.32
CA SER A 16 13.77 -15.29 9.48
C SER A 16 12.54 -16.11 9.07
N THR A 17 12.66 -17.43 9.14
CA THR A 17 11.49 -18.31 9.05
C THR A 17 10.78 -18.26 10.41
N THR A 18 9.66 -17.53 10.50
CA THR A 18 8.75 -17.70 11.64
C THR A 18 8.17 -19.12 11.56
N PRO A 19 8.16 -19.92 12.65
CA PRO A 19 7.68 -21.28 12.59
C PRO A 19 6.21 -21.29 12.14
N ILE A 20 5.88 -22.22 11.23
CA ILE A 20 4.51 -22.60 10.89
C ILE A 20 3.86 -23.10 12.18
N GLY A 21 3.17 -22.21 12.87
CA GLY A 21 2.16 -22.57 13.85
C GLY A 21 0.91 -22.95 13.10
N THR A 22 0.57 -24.25 13.09
CA THR A 22 -0.73 -24.76 12.64
C THR A 22 -1.83 -24.19 13.55
N THR A 23 -2.24 -22.94 13.32
CA THR A 23 -3.52 -22.44 13.81
C THR A 23 -4.54 -22.76 12.73
N GLN A 24 -5.38 -23.75 13.04
CA GLN A 24 -6.46 -24.24 12.22
C GLN A 24 -7.30 -23.05 11.70
N GLN A 25 -7.35 -22.90 10.37
CA GLN A 25 -8.12 -21.89 9.64
C GLN A 25 -9.63 -22.18 9.74
N SER A 26 -10.21 -22.09 10.94
CA SER A 26 -11.65 -22.20 11.12
C SER A 26 -12.25 -20.80 11.27
N GLY A 27 -12.62 -20.17 10.15
CA GLY A 27 -13.35 -18.90 10.20
C GLY A 27 -13.56 -18.18 8.86
N GLU A 28 -12.68 -18.39 7.88
CA GLU A 28 -12.79 -17.82 6.53
C GLU A 28 -12.39 -18.88 5.50
N GLU A 29 -13.15 -18.97 4.40
CA GLU A 29 -12.87 -19.94 3.33
C GLU A 29 -11.56 -19.56 2.64
N ILE A 30 -10.56 -20.44 2.70
CA ILE A 30 -9.51 -20.43 1.67
C ILE A 30 -10.26 -20.60 0.35
N GLY A 31 -10.15 -19.64 -0.56
CA GLY A 31 -10.83 -19.69 -1.84
C GLY A 31 -10.39 -20.93 -2.62
N VAL A 32 -11.12 -22.03 -2.51
CA VAL A 32 -10.97 -23.25 -3.32
C VAL A 32 -12.29 -23.48 -4.03
N GLN A 33 -12.57 -22.70 -5.08
CA GLN A 33 -13.66 -23.06 -5.99
C GLN A 33 -13.18 -24.17 -6.94
N GLN A 34 -13.83 -25.34 -6.88
CA GLN A 34 -13.64 -26.45 -7.82
C GLN A 34 -14.56 -26.30 -9.04
N GLN A 35 -14.27 -25.42 -9.99
CA GLN A 35 -14.77 -25.49 -11.39
C GLN A 35 -14.23 -24.38 -12.32
N GLY A 36 -13.24 -24.69 -13.16
CA GLY A 36 -12.97 -24.04 -14.44
C GLY A 36 -12.46 -22.58 -14.45
N ASN A 37 -11.17 -22.38 -14.74
CA ASN A 37 -10.51 -21.08 -15.04
C ASN A 37 -10.52 -19.97 -13.96
N ILE A 38 -10.55 -20.36 -12.68
CA ILE A 38 -10.92 -19.46 -11.57
C ILE A 38 -9.74 -18.83 -10.81
N MET A 39 -8.52 -19.37 -10.92
CA MET A 39 -7.41 -18.98 -10.03
C MET A 39 -6.96 -17.52 -10.21
N GLN A 40 -7.00 -17.00 -11.44
CA GLN A 40 -6.51 -15.64 -11.75
C GLN A 40 -7.39 -14.53 -11.19
N THR A 41 -8.66 -14.83 -10.87
CA THR A 41 -9.66 -13.84 -10.43
C THR A 41 -10.06 -13.96 -8.96
N LEU A 42 -9.40 -14.82 -8.18
CA LEU A 42 -9.77 -15.07 -6.78
C LEU A 42 -9.31 -13.95 -5.85
N SER A 43 -8.12 -13.40 -6.07
CA SER A 43 -7.64 -12.22 -5.34
C SER A 43 -8.17 -10.96 -6.04
N ARG A 44 -9.19 -10.35 -5.45
CA ARG A 44 -9.94 -9.21 -5.98
C ARG A 44 -10.23 -8.18 -4.88
N PRO A 45 -9.19 -7.49 -4.38
CA PRO A 45 -9.34 -6.51 -3.32
C PRO A 45 -10.39 -5.46 -3.69
N PHE A 46 -11.27 -5.13 -2.74
CA PHE A 46 -12.36 -4.15 -2.86
C PHE A 46 -13.49 -4.48 -3.85
N ASP A 47 -13.37 -5.54 -4.65
CA ASP A 47 -14.41 -5.95 -5.59
C ASP A 47 -15.63 -6.51 -4.85
N LYS A 48 -16.83 -6.26 -5.36
CA LYS A 48 -18.10 -6.73 -4.77
C LYS A 48 -18.17 -8.26 -4.66
N ALA A 49 -17.54 -8.98 -5.58
CA ALA A 49 -17.56 -10.45 -5.58
C ALA A 49 -16.39 -11.08 -4.80
N ARG A 50 -15.64 -10.30 -4.00
CA ARG A 50 -14.54 -10.79 -3.16
C ARG A 50 -15.03 -11.78 -2.11
N SER A 51 -14.25 -12.84 -1.89
CA SER A 51 -14.65 -13.95 -1.01
C SER A 51 -13.51 -14.55 -0.20
N GLY A 52 -12.37 -13.87 -0.09
CA GLY A 52 -11.16 -14.35 0.57
C GLY A 52 -9.91 -14.18 -0.28
N PHE A 53 -8.75 -14.51 0.29
CA PHE A 53 -7.44 -14.35 -0.36
C PHE A 53 -6.95 -15.65 -1.01
N VAL A 54 -5.98 -15.49 -1.92
CA VAL A 54 -5.16 -16.57 -2.47
C VAL A 54 -3.83 -16.61 -1.73
N ILE A 55 -3.42 -17.76 -1.22
CA ILE A 55 -2.09 -17.93 -0.60
C ILE A 55 -1.02 -17.91 -1.70
N SER A 56 0.10 -17.26 -1.42
CA SER A 56 1.24 -17.22 -2.32
C SER A 56 2.57 -17.27 -1.56
N GLU A 57 3.64 -17.47 -2.31
CA GLU A 57 5.01 -17.58 -1.81
C GLU A 57 5.86 -16.45 -2.39
N GLY A 58 6.88 -16.04 -1.63
CA GLY A 58 7.85 -15.07 -2.11
C GLY A 58 8.75 -14.53 -0.99
N CYS A 59 9.69 -13.68 -1.40
CA CYS A 59 10.69 -13.08 -0.53
C CYS A 59 10.92 -11.63 -0.97
N GLY A 60 11.14 -10.75 -0.01
CA GLY A 60 11.54 -9.37 -0.24
C GLY A 60 12.49 -8.94 0.88
N ILE A 61 13.54 -8.20 0.52
CA ILE A 61 14.52 -7.65 1.46
C ILE A 61 14.67 -6.16 1.17
N LEU A 62 14.61 -5.36 2.23
CA LEU A 62 14.94 -3.94 2.22
C LEU A 62 16.14 -3.73 3.14
N VAL A 63 17.18 -3.07 2.65
CA VAL A 63 18.34 -2.68 3.46
C VAL A 63 18.16 -1.24 3.92
N LEU A 64 18.08 -1.09 5.24
CA LEU A 64 17.89 0.18 5.95
C LEU A 64 19.21 0.78 6.40
N GLU A 65 19.47 2.01 5.97
CA GLU A 65 20.60 2.83 6.42
C GLU A 65 20.11 4.20 6.90
N GLU A 66 20.77 4.77 7.91
CA GLU A 66 20.49 6.11 8.41
C GLU A 66 21.06 7.16 7.45
N LEU A 67 20.31 8.23 7.19
CA LEU A 67 20.62 9.17 6.10
C LEU A 67 21.95 9.91 6.31
N GLU A 68 22.28 10.33 7.53
CA GLU A 68 23.54 11.02 7.80
C GLU A 68 24.74 10.07 7.72
N HIS A 69 24.57 8.82 8.16
CA HIS A 69 25.54 7.74 7.96
C HIS A 69 25.80 7.50 6.46
N TYR A 70 24.73 7.39 5.65
CA TYR A 70 24.83 7.26 4.20
C TYR A 70 25.61 8.42 3.59
N LYS A 71 25.23 9.67 3.89
CA LYS A 71 25.89 10.88 3.36
C LYS A 71 27.38 10.90 3.69
N LYS A 72 27.72 10.57 4.95
CA LYS A 72 29.12 10.49 5.39
C LYS A 72 29.88 9.41 4.61
N ARG A 73 29.36 8.18 4.57
CA ARG A 73 29.98 7.05 3.87
C ARG A 73 30.20 7.35 2.39
N ILE A 74 29.19 7.89 1.70
CA ILE A 74 29.29 8.25 0.28
C ILE A 74 30.27 9.39 0.05
N SER A 75 30.32 10.39 0.94
CA SER A 75 31.33 11.45 0.86
C SER A 75 32.76 10.91 1.00
N GLU A 76 32.99 9.98 1.92
CA GLU A 76 34.29 9.33 2.13
C GLU A 76 34.69 8.46 0.92
N MET A 77 33.76 7.64 0.41
CA MET A 77 34.00 6.82 -0.79
C MET A 77 34.32 7.67 -2.02
N LYS A 78 33.63 8.81 -2.20
CA LYS A 78 33.93 9.77 -3.27
C LYS A 78 35.31 10.40 -3.09
N ALA A 79 35.67 10.81 -1.87
CA ALA A 79 37.00 11.38 -1.58
C ALA A 79 38.14 10.38 -1.83
N ASN A 80 37.88 9.09 -1.59
CA ASN A 80 38.83 8.00 -1.84
C ASN A 80 38.84 7.49 -3.29
N ASN A 81 38.00 8.03 -4.19
CA ASN A 81 37.78 7.55 -5.55
C ASN A 81 37.32 6.07 -5.63
N GLU A 82 36.59 5.59 -4.62
CA GLU A 82 36.06 4.22 -4.57
C GLU A 82 34.77 4.06 -5.39
N ILE A 83 34.06 5.16 -5.62
CA ILE A 83 32.82 5.20 -6.43
C ILE A 83 32.91 6.31 -7.47
N GLY A 84 32.37 6.03 -8.65
CA GLY A 84 32.31 6.97 -9.77
C GLY A 84 31.23 8.05 -9.59
N SER A 85 30.99 8.84 -10.65
CA SER A 85 29.89 9.82 -10.65
C SER A 85 28.53 9.15 -10.47
N ASP A 86 28.39 7.96 -11.06
CA ASP A 86 27.13 7.24 -11.20
C ASP A 86 26.99 6.28 -10.00
N ASN A 87 26.44 6.78 -8.88
CA ASN A 87 26.31 6.07 -7.61
C ASN A 87 25.15 5.04 -7.63
N ALA A 88 24.96 4.31 -8.73
CA ALA A 88 23.80 3.43 -8.93
C ALA A 88 23.69 2.36 -7.84
N ASP A 89 24.81 1.75 -7.44
CA ASP A 89 24.87 0.73 -6.37
C ASP A 89 24.60 1.30 -4.96
N HIS A 90 24.51 2.62 -4.84
CA HIS A 90 24.23 3.33 -3.59
C HIS A 90 22.96 4.18 -3.69
N GLN A 91 22.10 3.93 -4.68
CA GLN A 91 20.92 4.74 -4.89
C GLN A 91 19.94 4.66 -3.70
N ILE A 92 19.42 5.83 -3.31
CA ILE A 92 18.29 5.95 -2.40
C ILE A 92 17.00 5.86 -3.21
N TYR A 93 16.13 4.91 -2.84
CA TYR A 93 14.83 4.74 -3.50
C TYR A 93 13.73 5.60 -2.84
N ALA A 94 13.68 5.60 -1.51
CA ALA A 94 12.74 6.37 -0.71
C ALA A 94 13.25 6.50 0.74
N GLU A 95 12.65 7.38 1.53
CA GLU A 95 12.90 7.48 2.97
C GLU A 95 11.75 6.82 3.74
N LEU A 96 12.02 5.91 4.68
CA LEU A 96 11.06 5.51 5.70
C LEU A 96 11.01 6.61 6.77
N VAL A 97 9.94 7.40 6.77
CA VAL A 97 9.83 8.60 7.63
C VAL A 97 9.00 8.38 8.89
N GLY A 98 8.15 7.34 8.91
CA GLY A 98 7.41 6.98 10.12
C GLY A 98 6.82 5.58 10.07
N TYR A 99 6.46 5.07 11.24
CA TYR A 99 5.77 3.78 11.37
C TYR A 99 4.70 3.83 12.46
N GLY A 100 3.70 2.96 12.33
CA GLY A 100 2.63 2.80 13.28
C GLY A 100 2.38 1.34 13.60
N LEU A 101 2.07 1.06 14.86
CA LEU A 101 1.62 -0.25 15.33
C LEU A 101 0.31 -0.09 16.10
N SER A 102 -0.63 -1.01 15.93
CA SER A 102 -1.85 -1.08 16.75
C SER A 102 -2.26 -2.54 16.99
N SER A 103 -3.23 -2.74 17.90
CA SER A 103 -3.86 -4.04 18.10
C SER A 103 -5.38 -3.90 18.22
N ASP A 104 -6.13 -4.76 17.52
CA ASP A 104 -7.60 -4.73 17.53
C ASP A 104 -8.20 -5.30 18.82
N ALA A 105 -7.51 -6.24 19.49
CA ALA A 105 -7.86 -6.84 20.79
C ALA A 105 -9.36 -7.19 21.02
N SER A 106 -10.13 -7.41 19.95
CA SER A 106 -11.59 -7.52 19.97
C SER A 106 -12.11 -8.88 19.49
N HIS A 107 -11.37 -9.56 18.63
CA HIS A 107 -11.65 -10.92 18.17
C HIS A 107 -10.33 -11.65 17.87
N ILE A 108 -10.35 -12.99 17.89
CA ILE A 108 -9.15 -13.81 17.68
C ILE A 108 -8.63 -13.77 16.22
N THR A 109 -9.53 -13.56 15.26
CA THR A 109 -9.22 -13.59 13.82
C THR A 109 -9.84 -12.46 12.99
N LEU A 110 -10.69 -11.63 13.58
CA LEU A 110 -11.39 -10.56 12.84
C LEU A 110 -10.89 -9.20 13.32
N PRO A 111 -10.73 -8.23 12.40
CA PRO A 111 -10.46 -6.86 12.78
C PRO A 111 -11.60 -6.29 13.62
N SER A 112 -11.30 -5.23 14.38
CA SER A 112 -12.35 -4.54 15.14
C SER A 112 -13.43 -4.02 14.20
N ARG A 113 -14.71 -4.23 14.55
CA ARG A 113 -15.86 -3.86 13.71
C ARG A 113 -15.91 -2.37 13.37
N ASP A 114 -15.35 -1.53 14.25
CA ASP A 114 -15.29 -0.07 14.10
C ASP A 114 -14.01 0.43 13.41
N GLY A 115 -13.15 -0.50 12.97
CA GLY A 115 -11.89 -0.21 12.28
C GLY A 115 -10.89 0.59 13.11
N VAL A 116 -10.99 0.59 14.44
CA VAL A 116 -10.11 1.38 15.30
C VAL A 116 -8.64 0.98 15.15
N GLY A 117 -8.32 -0.31 15.01
CA GLY A 117 -6.95 -0.75 14.77
C GLY A 117 -6.36 -0.17 13.48
N ALA A 118 -7.09 -0.28 12.37
CA ALA A 118 -6.70 0.27 11.08
C ALA A 118 -6.57 1.82 11.10
N LYS A 119 -7.46 2.52 11.83
CA LYS A 119 -7.34 3.97 11.99
C LYS A 119 -6.09 4.36 12.78
N LEU A 120 -5.92 3.77 13.97
CA LEU A 120 -4.83 4.09 14.88
C LEU A 120 -3.46 3.81 14.27
N VAL A 121 -3.32 2.71 13.53
CA VAL A 121 -2.03 2.33 12.94
C VAL A 121 -1.57 3.34 11.88
N MET A 122 -2.48 3.78 10.98
CA MET A 122 -2.16 4.81 9.98
C MET A 122 -1.89 6.17 10.62
N GLN A 123 -2.72 6.59 11.58
CA GLN A 123 -2.53 7.85 12.32
C GLN A 123 -1.20 7.88 13.10
N ARG A 124 -0.80 6.75 13.69
CA ARG A 124 0.49 6.63 14.39
C ARG A 124 1.67 6.73 13.43
N ALA A 125 1.58 6.10 12.25
CA ALA A 125 2.63 6.22 11.23
C ALA A 125 2.82 7.66 10.75
N MET A 126 1.72 8.39 10.53
CA MET A 126 1.77 9.81 10.19
C MET A 126 2.32 10.66 11.34
N ALA A 127 1.89 10.41 12.58
CA ALA A 127 2.35 11.13 13.76
C ALA A 127 3.85 10.93 14.02
N ASP A 128 4.37 9.71 13.85
CA ASP A 128 5.80 9.39 13.97
C ASP A 128 6.64 10.12 12.91
N ALA A 129 6.07 10.32 11.71
CA ALA A 129 6.66 11.14 10.66
C ALA A 129 6.48 12.65 10.84
N GLY A 130 5.78 13.09 11.89
CA GLY A 130 5.46 14.50 12.13
C GLY A 130 4.45 15.10 11.13
N ILE A 131 3.65 14.26 10.45
CA ILE A 131 2.63 14.70 9.48
C ILE A 131 1.29 14.83 10.20
N SER A 132 0.75 16.05 10.22
CA SER A 132 -0.55 16.37 10.81
C SER A 132 -1.68 16.51 9.79
N ASP A 133 -1.39 16.91 8.54
CA ASP A 133 -2.39 16.99 7.46
C ASP A 133 -2.42 15.66 6.68
N PRO A 134 -3.54 14.89 6.73
CA PRO A 134 -3.72 13.71 5.90
C PRO A 134 -3.65 13.99 4.40
N GLY A 135 -3.88 15.25 3.98
CA GLY A 135 -3.78 15.67 2.59
C GLY A 135 -2.40 15.59 1.96
N CYS A 136 -1.36 15.35 2.76
CA CYS A 136 -0.01 15.14 2.24
C CYS A 136 0.24 13.70 1.75
N VAL A 137 -0.63 12.74 2.10
CA VAL A 137 -0.48 11.34 1.65
C VAL A 137 -1.14 11.18 0.29
N ASP A 138 -0.36 10.75 -0.71
CA ASP A 138 -0.82 10.64 -2.10
C ASP A 138 -1.23 9.20 -2.45
N TYR A 139 -0.62 8.21 -1.78
CA TYR A 139 -0.84 6.80 -2.10
C TYR A 139 -0.94 5.91 -0.86
N ILE A 140 -1.84 4.94 -0.90
CA ILE A 140 -1.93 3.85 0.07
C ILE A 140 -1.88 2.51 -0.66
N ASN A 141 -0.86 1.72 -0.36
CA ASN A 141 -0.85 0.29 -0.64
C ASN A 141 -1.59 -0.41 0.51
N ALA A 142 -2.85 -0.74 0.26
CA ALA A 142 -3.76 -1.31 1.24
C ALA A 142 -3.45 -2.79 1.50
N HIS A 143 -3.73 -3.23 2.74
CA HIS A 143 -3.59 -4.63 3.09
C HIS A 143 -4.59 -5.52 2.35
N ALA A 144 -5.85 -5.08 2.24
CA ALA A 144 -6.95 -5.62 1.44
C ALA A 144 -6.75 -7.05 0.90
N THR A 145 -7.17 -8.01 1.70
CA THR A 145 -7.00 -9.45 1.42
C THR A 145 -8.13 -10.02 0.57
N SER A 146 -8.97 -9.18 -0.04
CA SER A 146 -10.19 -9.64 -0.73
C SER A 146 -11.19 -10.32 0.24
N THR A 147 -11.07 -10.05 1.53
CA THR A 147 -12.03 -10.53 2.53
C THR A 147 -13.17 -9.51 2.64
N PRO A 148 -14.45 -9.93 2.65
CA PRO A 148 -15.58 -8.99 2.64
C PRO A 148 -15.48 -7.93 3.75
N LYS A 149 -15.22 -8.36 4.99
CA LYS A 149 -15.13 -7.47 6.16
C LYS A 149 -13.79 -6.73 6.26
N GLY A 150 -12.68 -7.38 5.93
CA GLY A 150 -11.35 -6.77 6.07
C GLY A 150 -11.20 -5.57 5.15
N ASP A 151 -11.52 -5.75 3.88
CA ASP A 151 -11.44 -4.69 2.87
C ASP A 151 -12.41 -3.53 3.19
N GLU A 152 -13.62 -3.83 3.65
CA GLU A 152 -14.62 -2.82 4.08
C GLU A 152 -14.11 -2.00 5.26
N ILE A 153 -13.54 -2.65 6.28
CA ILE A 153 -13.03 -1.99 7.49
C ILE A 153 -11.82 -1.11 7.19
N GLU A 154 -10.89 -1.60 6.38
CA GLU A 154 -9.72 -0.81 5.95
C GLU A 154 -10.15 0.39 5.13
N HIS A 155 -11.05 0.21 4.16
CA HIS A 155 -11.59 1.29 3.35
C HIS A 155 -12.28 2.37 4.19
N LYS A 156 -13.15 1.97 5.13
CA LYS A 156 -13.80 2.90 6.06
C LYS A 156 -12.80 3.67 6.92
N ALA A 157 -11.72 3.02 7.35
CA ALA A 157 -10.65 3.66 8.11
C ALA A 157 -9.92 4.73 7.26
N ILE A 158 -9.58 4.40 6.01
CA ILE A 158 -9.01 5.35 5.05
C ILE A 158 -9.95 6.54 4.86
N ASN A 159 -11.22 6.30 4.54
CA ASN A 159 -12.19 7.37 4.34
C ASN A 159 -12.32 8.30 5.56
N THR A 160 -12.33 7.71 6.75
CA THR A 160 -12.42 8.47 8.01
C THR A 160 -11.21 9.39 8.22
N ILE A 161 -10.01 8.92 7.93
CA ILE A 161 -8.78 9.71 8.15
C ILE A 161 -8.64 10.81 7.10
N PHE A 162 -8.85 10.47 5.83
CA PHE A 162 -8.44 11.32 4.71
C PHE A 162 -9.55 12.25 4.21
N PHE A 163 -10.83 11.95 4.51
CA PHE A 163 -11.96 12.72 3.98
C PHE A 163 -12.93 13.26 5.03
N ASN A 164 -13.07 12.63 6.21
CA ASN A 164 -14.06 13.07 7.22
C ASN A 164 -13.59 14.20 8.16
N ASN A 165 -12.30 14.56 8.16
CA ASN A 165 -11.75 15.58 9.08
C ASN A 165 -11.99 17.03 8.65
N ASN A 166 -12.75 17.29 7.59
CA ASN A 166 -13.19 18.65 7.26
C ASN A 166 -14.40 19.03 8.12
N SER A 167 -14.14 19.27 9.40
CA SER A 167 -15.00 20.04 10.29
C SER A 167 -14.96 21.52 9.89
N ASP A 168 -15.45 21.84 8.70
CA ASP A 168 -15.94 23.17 8.40
C ASP A 168 -17.41 23.04 8.06
N THR A 169 -18.20 23.66 8.92
CA THR A 169 -19.64 23.84 8.87
C THR A 169 -20.08 24.45 7.54
N ASP A 170 -20.34 23.62 6.53
CA ASP A 170 -21.44 23.84 5.58
C ASP A 170 -21.58 22.62 4.65
N SER A 171 -22.61 21.80 4.88
CA SER A 171 -22.99 20.67 4.02
C SER A 171 -23.49 21.11 2.63
N THR A 172 -23.32 22.38 2.27
CA THR A 172 -23.73 22.99 1.00
C THR A 172 -22.57 23.61 0.22
N ASN A 173 -21.33 23.52 0.71
CA ASN A 173 -20.13 23.98 0.00
C ASN A 173 -18.95 23.00 0.15
N SER A 174 -19.13 21.72 -0.23
CA SER A 174 -18.00 20.82 -0.54
C SER A 174 -17.29 21.25 -1.83
N LYS A 175 -16.75 22.46 -1.85
CA LYS A 175 -15.78 22.95 -2.83
C LYS A 175 -14.48 23.19 -2.06
N GLY A 176 -13.44 22.41 -2.35
CA GLY A 176 -12.09 22.82 -1.96
C GLY A 176 -11.21 21.75 -1.34
N ARG A 177 -11.15 20.57 -1.97
CA ARG A 177 -9.89 19.88 -2.27
C ARG A 177 -10.26 18.70 -3.18
N ASP A 178 -10.10 18.92 -4.49
CA ASP A 178 -9.97 17.84 -5.47
C ASP A 178 -8.67 17.12 -5.10
N ARG A 179 -8.75 16.22 -4.13
CA ARG A 179 -7.60 15.54 -3.52
C ARG A 179 -7.56 14.13 -4.06
N ASP A 180 -6.49 13.84 -4.79
CA ASP A 180 -6.28 12.56 -5.42
C ASP A 180 -5.54 11.63 -4.47
N LEU A 181 -6.26 11.03 -3.51
CA LEU A 181 -5.71 9.91 -2.75
C LEU A 181 -5.86 8.63 -3.57
N PHE A 182 -4.74 8.04 -3.96
CA PHE A 182 -4.73 6.77 -4.66
C PHE A 182 -4.67 5.59 -3.70
N VAL A 183 -5.45 4.54 -3.98
CA VAL A 183 -5.45 3.30 -3.20
C VAL A 183 -5.35 2.11 -4.14
N SER A 184 -4.45 1.18 -3.86
CA SER A 184 -4.38 -0.10 -4.55
C SER A 184 -4.04 -1.23 -3.58
N SER A 185 -4.11 -2.48 -4.04
CA SER A 185 -3.51 -3.60 -3.33
C SER A 185 -2.85 -4.57 -4.30
N ASN A 186 -1.54 -4.80 -4.07
CA ASN A 186 -0.74 -5.67 -4.94
C ASN A 186 -1.06 -7.17 -4.76
N LYS A 187 -1.85 -7.55 -3.75
CA LYS A 187 -2.30 -8.92 -3.53
C LYS A 187 -3.14 -9.43 -4.68
N SER A 188 -3.76 -8.55 -5.46
CA SER A 188 -4.48 -8.94 -6.68
C SER A 188 -3.56 -9.49 -7.77
N GLN A 189 -2.28 -9.13 -7.77
CA GLN A 189 -1.26 -9.57 -8.72
C GLN A 189 -0.51 -10.80 -8.24
N ILE A 190 -0.13 -10.83 -6.95
CA ILE A 190 0.82 -11.81 -6.43
C ILE A 190 0.22 -12.74 -5.36
N GLY A 191 -1.05 -12.56 -4.99
CA GLY A 191 -1.66 -13.24 -3.84
C GLY A 191 -1.13 -12.72 -2.50
N HIS A 192 -1.47 -13.42 -1.41
CA HIS A 192 -1.05 -13.07 -0.07
C HIS A 192 0.16 -13.91 0.37
N LEU A 193 1.31 -13.26 0.49
CA LEU A 193 2.60 -13.89 0.84
C LEU A 193 2.79 -14.15 2.35
N LEU A 194 1.70 -14.16 3.12
CA LEU A 194 1.69 -14.36 4.58
C LEU A 194 2.80 -13.54 5.28
N GLY A 195 3.78 -14.22 5.89
CA GLY A 195 4.87 -13.57 6.63
C GLY A 195 5.79 -12.68 5.77
N ALA A 196 5.85 -12.89 4.46
CA ALA A 196 6.64 -12.06 3.55
C ALA A 196 5.85 -10.86 2.98
N ALA A 197 4.53 -10.78 3.24
CA ALA A 197 3.67 -9.74 2.68
C ALA A 197 4.20 -8.33 3.02
N GLY A 198 4.43 -8.01 4.30
CA GLY A 198 4.90 -6.68 4.69
C GLY A 198 6.18 -6.23 3.97
N ALA A 199 7.16 -7.11 3.78
CA ALA A 199 8.42 -6.78 3.11
C ALA A 199 8.24 -6.57 1.60
N VAL A 200 7.54 -7.50 0.93
CA VAL A 200 7.30 -7.41 -0.53
C VAL A 200 6.40 -6.23 -0.86
N GLU A 201 5.35 -5.99 -0.07
CA GLU A 201 4.44 -4.86 -0.26
C GLU A 201 5.13 -3.52 -0.02
N SER A 202 6.06 -3.45 0.93
CA SER A 202 6.90 -2.27 1.14
C SER A 202 7.77 -1.98 -0.09
N ILE A 203 8.35 -3.00 -0.73
CA ILE A 203 9.12 -2.83 -1.98
C ILE A 203 8.24 -2.23 -3.08
N PHE A 204 7.01 -2.74 -3.27
CA PHE A 204 6.07 -2.15 -4.24
C PHE A 204 5.77 -0.68 -3.92
N THR A 205 5.54 -0.35 -2.66
CA THR A 205 5.25 1.02 -2.23
C THR A 205 6.45 1.95 -2.45
N VAL A 206 7.66 1.51 -2.10
CA VAL A 206 8.91 2.25 -2.35
C VAL A 206 9.13 2.47 -3.85
N LEU A 207 8.94 1.45 -4.69
CA LEU A 207 9.06 1.59 -6.13
C LEU A 207 7.97 2.50 -6.74
N SER A 208 6.78 2.52 -6.14
CA SER A 208 5.71 3.44 -6.54
C SER A 208 6.14 4.89 -6.31
N VAL A 209 6.64 5.19 -5.09
CA VAL A 209 7.20 6.51 -4.73
C VAL A 209 8.38 6.89 -5.63
N HIS A 210 9.28 5.94 -5.89
CA HIS A 210 10.49 6.17 -6.65
C HIS A 210 10.21 6.47 -8.14
N HIS A 211 9.22 5.81 -8.72
CA HIS A 211 8.89 5.92 -10.14
C HIS A 211 7.70 6.84 -10.44
N ASP A 212 7.08 7.45 -9.43
CA ASP A 212 5.86 8.26 -9.57
C ASP A 212 4.72 7.51 -10.28
N LYS A 213 4.50 6.28 -9.80
CA LYS A 213 3.63 5.31 -10.45
C LYS A 213 2.80 4.55 -9.44
N VAL A 214 1.48 4.69 -9.51
CA VAL A 214 0.56 3.88 -8.70
C VAL A 214 0.18 2.61 -9.46
N PRO A 215 0.51 1.41 -8.96
CA PRO A 215 0.08 0.17 -9.59
C PRO A 215 -1.43 0.00 -9.46
N GLY A 216 -2.06 -0.64 -10.44
CA GLY A 216 -3.47 -0.96 -10.38
C GLY A 216 -3.80 -2.12 -9.47
N THR A 217 -5.11 -2.26 -9.18
CA THR A 217 -5.70 -3.44 -8.56
C THR A 217 -6.39 -4.28 -9.64
N LEU A 218 -5.95 -5.54 -9.81
CA LEU A 218 -6.49 -6.50 -10.75
C LEU A 218 -7.81 -7.02 -10.20
N ASN A 219 -8.68 -7.50 -11.08
CA ASN A 219 -9.95 -8.11 -10.73
C ASN A 219 -10.93 -7.21 -9.96
N LEU A 220 -10.67 -5.89 -9.93
CA LEU A 220 -11.60 -4.88 -9.42
C LEU A 220 -12.46 -4.39 -10.59
N GLU A 221 -13.63 -5.02 -10.76
CA GLU A 221 -14.58 -4.74 -11.85
C GLU A 221 -15.77 -3.91 -11.35
N GLU A 222 -16.30 -4.25 -10.17
CA GLU A 222 -17.42 -3.55 -9.54
C GLU A 222 -17.11 -3.29 -8.07
N PHE A 223 -17.22 -2.03 -7.63
CA PHE A 223 -17.08 -1.72 -6.21
C PHE A 223 -18.26 -2.27 -5.41
N ASP A 224 -17.96 -2.76 -4.21
CA ASP A 224 -18.98 -2.99 -3.19
C ASP A 224 -19.65 -1.66 -2.81
N GLU A 225 -20.96 -1.69 -2.56
CA GLU A 225 -21.72 -0.51 -2.10
C GLU A 225 -21.15 0.09 -0.80
N ASN A 226 -20.49 -0.75 0.02
CA ASN A 226 -19.83 -0.33 1.26
C ASN A 226 -18.44 0.29 1.03
N VAL A 227 -17.91 0.19 -0.19
CA VAL A 227 -16.63 0.78 -0.62
C VAL A 227 -16.93 2.00 -1.49
N GLN A 228 -17.14 3.14 -0.83
CA GLN A 228 -17.37 4.44 -1.50
C GLN A 228 -16.13 4.91 -2.29
N MET A 229 -16.35 5.42 -3.52
CA MET A 229 -15.31 5.97 -4.40
C MET A 229 -14.85 7.39 -3.99
N LEU A 230 -14.46 7.58 -2.73
CA LEU A 230 -13.80 8.83 -2.30
C LEU A 230 -12.32 8.85 -2.69
N CYS A 231 -11.70 7.66 -2.74
CA CYS A 231 -10.34 7.47 -3.22
C CYS A 231 -10.32 7.12 -4.72
N LYS A 232 -9.18 7.37 -5.36
CA LYS A 232 -8.89 6.92 -6.73
C LYS A 232 -8.31 5.51 -6.70
N PHE A 233 -8.92 4.58 -7.42
CA PHE A 233 -8.46 3.18 -7.51
C PHE A 233 -8.02 2.84 -8.93
N PRO A 234 -6.71 2.90 -9.24
CA PRO A 234 -6.20 2.51 -10.54
C PRO A 234 -6.59 1.05 -10.85
N ARG A 235 -7.24 0.84 -12.00
CA ARG A 235 -7.75 -0.47 -12.45
C ARG A 235 -7.94 -0.48 -13.95
N ARG A 236 -8.19 -1.65 -14.53
CA ARG A 236 -8.49 -1.77 -15.96
C ARG A 236 -9.74 -0.94 -16.31
N GLY A 237 -9.62 -0.05 -17.30
CA GLY A 237 -10.74 0.81 -17.73
C GLY A 237 -10.89 2.12 -16.96
N TYR A 238 -10.06 2.39 -15.94
CA TYR A 238 -10.15 3.59 -15.10
C TYR A 238 -10.20 4.92 -15.88
N HIS A 239 -9.36 5.07 -16.91
CA HIS A 239 -9.36 6.27 -17.76
C HIS A 239 -10.61 6.43 -18.64
N GLN A 240 -11.37 5.36 -18.90
CA GLN A 240 -12.59 5.43 -19.68
C GLN A 240 -13.75 5.96 -18.84
N GLU A 241 -13.78 5.64 -17.55
CA GLU A 241 -14.79 6.11 -16.58
C GLU A 241 -14.63 7.61 -16.32
N GLN A 242 -13.40 8.11 -16.08
CA GLN A 242 -13.17 9.55 -15.89
C GLN A 242 -13.48 10.40 -17.13
N LYS A 243 -13.27 9.86 -18.34
CA LYS A 243 -13.56 10.57 -19.60
C LYS A 243 -15.06 10.72 -19.90
N GLN A 244 -15.92 9.90 -19.31
CA GLN A 244 -17.38 10.09 -19.45
C GLN A 244 -17.89 11.27 -18.61
N GLU A 245 -17.19 11.63 -17.53
CA GLU A 245 -17.49 12.80 -16.71
C GLU A 245 -16.91 14.11 -17.30
N GLN A 246 -15.87 14.02 -18.13
CA GLN A 246 -15.23 15.17 -18.79
C GLN A 246 -15.40 15.10 -20.32
N LYS A 247 -16.49 15.68 -20.83
CA LYS A 247 -16.66 15.90 -22.28
C LYS A 247 -15.61 16.91 -22.80
N GLN A 248 -14.62 16.44 -23.54
CA GLN A 248 -14.28 16.92 -24.91
C GLN A 248 -12.96 16.31 -25.42
N ASP A 249 -13.06 15.73 -26.61
CA ASP A 249 -12.08 15.73 -27.71
C ASP A 249 -10.60 15.46 -27.38
N GLN A 250 -10.19 14.19 -27.52
CA GLN A 250 -8.99 13.85 -28.29
C GLN A 250 -8.88 12.34 -28.56
N GLU A 251 -8.36 12.05 -29.76
CA GLU A 251 -8.28 10.73 -30.40
C GLU A 251 -7.51 9.68 -29.59
N GLN A 252 -7.95 8.44 -29.83
CA GLN A 252 -7.63 7.24 -29.08
C GLN A 252 -6.16 6.82 -29.21
N LYS A 253 -5.42 6.92 -28.10
CA LYS A 253 -4.56 5.81 -27.68
C LYS A 253 -5.31 5.08 -26.58
N GLN A 254 -5.59 3.80 -26.82
CA GLN A 254 -6.15 2.90 -25.83
C GLN A 254 -5.07 2.72 -24.75
N ASP A 255 -5.03 3.63 -23.77
CA ASP A 255 -4.07 3.53 -22.69
C ASP A 255 -4.55 2.41 -21.77
N GLN A 256 -4.06 1.20 -22.10
CA GLN A 256 -4.23 -0.02 -21.32
C GLN A 256 -3.28 -0.04 -20.12
N SER A 257 -2.66 1.11 -19.79
CA SER A 257 -1.82 1.22 -18.60
C SER A 257 -2.68 0.90 -17.37
N PHE A 258 -2.33 -0.22 -16.74
CA PHE A 258 -2.86 -0.65 -15.46
C PHE A 258 -2.31 0.19 -14.30
N CYS A 259 -1.36 1.09 -14.59
CA CYS A 259 -0.67 1.96 -13.66
C CYS A 259 -1.03 3.42 -13.94
N MET A 260 -1.12 4.25 -12.91
CA MET A 260 -1.29 5.70 -13.06
C MET A 260 0.04 6.41 -12.83
N ASP A 261 0.43 7.25 -13.78
CA ASP A 261 1.53 8.19 -13.58
C ASP A 261 1.02 9.37 -12.70
N THR A 262 1.60 9.54 -11.53
CA THR A 262 1.28 10.63 -10.59
C THR A 262 2.45 10.88 -9.67
N GLU A 263 2.66 12.13 -9.29
CA GLU A 263 3.65 12.44 -8.26
C GLU A 263 3.23 11.84 -6.91
N ILE A 264 4.12 11.09 -6.27
CA ILE A 264 3.90 10.50 -4.94
C ILE A 264 4.96 11.06 -3.99
N ASN A 265 4.57 11.97 -3.12
CA ASN A 265 5.42 12.53 -2.08
C ASN A 265 5.43 11.66 -0.84
N TYR A 266 4.26 11.16 -0.43
CA TYR A 266 4.12 10.26 0.71
C TYR A 266 3.21 9.09 0.39
N ALA A 267 3.64 7.89 0.80
CA ALA A 267 2.87 6.67 0.62
C ALA A 267 2.80 5.83 1.89
N LEU A 268 1.61 5.37 2.25
CA LEU A 268 1.39 4.40 3.32
C LEU A 268 1.41 2.97 2.76
N CYS A 269 2.03 2.05 3.51
CA CYS A 269 1.96 0.62 3.26
C CYS A 269 1.34 -0.07 4.48
N ASN A 270 0.13 -0.61 4.30
CA ASN A 270 -0.63 -1.25 5.37
C ASN A 270 -0.39 -2.77 5.39
N SER A 271 -0.23 -3.34 6.58
CA SER A 271 -0.16 -4.79 6.77
C SER A 271 -0.84 -5.19 8.07
N PHE A 272 -1.96 -5.91 7.99
CA PHE A 272 -2.80 -6.26 9.13
C PHE A 272 -2.78 -7.77 9.37
N GLY A 273 -2.30 -8.20 10.53
CA GLY A 273 -2.21 -9.61 10.87
C GLY A 273 -3.54 -10.16 11.39
N PHE A 274 -3.88 -11.40 11.03
CA PHE A 274 -5.08 -12.10 11.52
C PHE A 274 -5.21 -12.11 13.05
N GLY A 275 -4.10 -12.16 13.79
CA GLY A 275 -4.09 -12.09 15.25
C GLY A 275 -4.43 -10.70 15.82
N GLY A 276 -4.81 -9.75 14.97
CA GLY A 276 -5.17 -8.39 15.33
C GLY A 276 -3.99 -7.45 15.52
N THR A 277 -2.75 -7.84 15.15
CA THR A 277 -1.58 -6.95 15.16
C THR A 277 -1.47 -6.23 13.83
N ASN A 278 -1.50 -4.90 13.86
CA ASN A 278 -1.49 -4.08 12.66
C ASN A 278 -0.19 -3.27 12.58
N ALA A 279 0.37 -3.16 11.38
CA ALA A 279 1.51 -2.31 11.08
C ALA A 279 1.22 -1.42 9.86
N SER A 280 1.76 -0.20 9.89
CA SER A 280 1.74 0.73 8.76
C SER A 280 3.09 1.41 8.67
N LEU A 281 3.67 1.43 7.48
CA LEU A 281 4.90 2.16 7.19
C LEU A 281 4.58 3.38 6.33
N LEU A 282 5.25 4.50 6.57
CA LEU A 282 5.12 5.71 5.78
C LEU A 282 6.45 6.01 5.07
N PHE A 283 6.43 5.96 3.76
CA PHE A 283 7.56 6.30 2.91
C PHE A 283 7.39 7.69 2.32
N SER A 284 8.49 8.44 2.18
CA SER A 284 8.53 9.70 1.44
C SER A 284 9.48 9.64 0.26
N LYS A 285 9.18 10.45 -0.76
CA LYS A 285 10.10 10.66 -1.88
C LYS A 285 11.39 11.30 -1.37
N PHE A 286 12.52 10.68 -1.72
CA PHE A 286 13.82 11.27 -1.44
C PHE A 286 14.08 12.44 -2.40
N ARG A 287 14.52 13.57 -1.83
CA ARG A 287 14.96 14.76 -2.57
C ARG A 287 16.34 15.13 -2.03
N GLU A 288 17.32 15.30 -2.92
CA GLU A 288 18.68 15.73 -2.56
C GLU A 288 18.73 17.16 -2.01
#